data_AF-A0A936IXX8-F1
#
_entry.id   AF-A0A936IXX8-F1
#
_cell.length_a   1.000
_cell.length_b   1.000
_cell.length_c   1.000
_cell.angle_alpha   90.00
_cell.angle_beta   90.00
_cell.angle_gamma   90.00
#
_symmetry.space_group_name_H-M   'P 1'
#
loop_
_entity.id
_entity.type
_entity.pdbx_description
1 polymer ?
#
loop_
_entity_poly.entity_id
_entity_poly.type
_entity_poly.pdbx_seq_one_letter_code
_entity_poly.pdbx_strand_id
1 'polypeptide(L)' 'MIRSRATRQFRRLLSGLPDEVQQDARRAYALFRTNPGHPSLHFKKIEGFNDVE' A
#
# COMPACT_ATOMS: atom_id res chain seq x y z
N MET A 1 9.66 -13.05 -2.50
CA MET A 1 8.35 -12.63 -1.93
C MET A 1 8.57 -11.36 -1.13
N ILE A 2 7.91 -10.25 -1.47
CA ILE A 2 8.05 -9.00 -0.71
C ILE A 2 7.44 -9.12 0.69
N ARG A 3 8.09 -8.50 1.67
CA ARG A 3 7.54 -8.30 3.02
C ARG A 3 6.95 -6.90 3.11
N SER A 4 5.65 -6.79 3.40
CA SER A 4 4.96 -5.53 3.69
C SER A 4 4.24 -5.64 5.03
N ARG A 5 4.06 -4.50 5.71
CA ARG A 5 3.34 -4.44 6.99
C ARG A 5 2.37 -3.28 6.95
N ALA A 6 1.16 -3.52 7.43
CA ALA A 6 0.15 -2.49 7.67
C ALA A 6 -0.16 -2.43 9.17
N THR A 7 -0.34 -1.22 9.69
CA THR A 7 -0.75 -1.01 11.09
C THR A 7 -2.23 -1.38 11.28
N ARG A 8 -2.66 -1.58 12.53
CA ARG A 8 -4.09 -1.81 12.82
C ARG A 8 -4.95 -0.60 12.44
N GLN A 9 -4.43 0.61 12.70
CA GLN A 9 -5.08 1.86 12.32
C GLN A 9 -5.30 1.95 10.81
N PHE A 10 -4.28 1.62 10.01
CA PHE A 10 -4.42 1.59 8.55
C PHE A 10 -5.56 0.66 8.10
N ARG A 11 -5.61 -0.56 8.65
CA ARG A 11 -6.66 -1.54 8.30
C ARG A 11 -8.06 -1.02 8.65
N ARG A 12 -8.22 -0.39 9.83
CA ARG A 12 -9.50 0.19 10.27
C ARG A 12 -9.96 1.33 9.36
N LEU A 13 -9.03 2.22 8.98
CA LEU A 13 -9.35 3.32 8.07
C LEU A 13 -9.72 2.80 6.69
N LEU A 14 -8.95 1.86 6.15
CA LEU A 14 -9.25 1.23 4.86
C LEU A 14 -10.63 0.55 4.84
N SER A 15 -11.02 -0.15 5.91
CA SER A 15 -12.35 -0.79 5.98
C SER A 15 -13.51 0.20 6.07
N GLY A 16 -13.25 1.46 6.44
CA GLY A 16 -14.27 2.52 6.48
C GLY A 16 -14.47 3.25 5.15
N LEU A 17 -13.66 2.94 4.13
CA LEU A 17 -13.76 3.55 2.80
C LEU A 17 -14.81 2.83 1.92
N PRO A 18 -15.35 3.48 0.87
CA PRO A 18 -16.22 2.84 -0.09
C PRO A 18 -15.62 1.57 -0.69
N ASP A 19 -16.47 0.62 -1.08
CA ASP A 19 -16.05 -0.69 -1.59
C ASP A 19 -15.16 -0.60 -2.83
N GLU A 20 -15.41 0.37 -3.71
CA GLU A 20 -14.58 0.63 -4.89
C GLU A 20 -13.13 0.93 -4.51
N VAL A 21 -12.92 1.80 -3.51
CA VAL A 21 -11.59 2.19 -3.03
C VAL A 21 -10.89 1.00 -2.36
N GLN A 22 -11.64 0.20 -1.61
CA GLN A 22 -11.11 -1.03 -1.02
C GLN A 22 -10.67 -2.05 -2.09
N GLN A 23 -11.45 -2.19 -3.17
CA GLN A 23 -11.12 -3.09 -4.28
C GLN A 23 -9.87 -2.61 -5.02
N ASP A 24 -9.75 -1.32 -5.28
CA ASP A 24 -8.58 -0.75 -5.94
C ASP A 24 -7.31 -0.94 -5.11
N ALA A 25 -7.39 -0.70 -3.79
CA ALA A 25 -6.28 -0.97 -2.88
C ALA A 25 -5.86 -2.45 -2.91
N ARG A 26 -6.83 -3.39 -2.94
CA ARG A 26 -6.55 -4.83 -3.04
C ARG A 26 -5.89 -5.20 -4.38
N ARG A 27 -6.35 -4.64 -5.50
CA ARG A 27 -5.78 -4.86 -6.84
C ARG A 27 -4.34 -4.37 -6.91
N ALA A 28 -4.09 -3.14 -6.47
CA ALA A 28 -2.74 -2.56 -6.43
C ALA A 28 -1.81 -3.39 -5.53
N TYR A 29 -2.29 -3.83 -4.36
CA TYR A 29 -1.50 -4.66 -3.45
C TYR A 29 -1.19 -6.05 -4.02
N ALA A 30 -2.15 -6.69 -4.70
CA ALA A 30 -1.94 -7.97 -5.36
C ALA A 30 -0.87 -7.87 -6.46
N LEU A 31 -0.94 -6.81 -7.28
CA LEU A 31 0.07 -6.53 -8.30
C LEU A 31 1.45 -6.28 -7.67
N PHE A 32 1.51 -5.49 -6.59
CA PHE A 32 2.74 -5.23 -5.85
C PHE A 32 3.39 -6.51 -5.29
N ARG A 33 2.59 -7.46 -4.77
CA ARG A 33 3.13 -8.73 -4.25
C ARG A 33 3.77 -9.59 -5.34
N THR A 34 3.27 -9.51 -6.56
CA THR A 34 3.72 -10.31 -7.71
C THR A 34 4.86 -9.62 -8.46
N ASN A 35 4.70 -8.33 -8.76
CA ASN A 35 5.69 -7.51 -9.46
C ASN A 35 5.82 -6.12 -8.79
N PRO A 36 6.73 -5.99 -7.82
CA PRO A 36 6.95 -4.73 -7.12
C PRO A 36 7.43 -3.57 -8.02
N GLY A 37 8.07 -3.90 -9.14
CA GLY A 37 8.61 -2.92 -10.11
C GLY A 37 7.65 -2.61 -11.25
N HIS A 38 6.38 -3.01 -11.15
CA HIS A 38 5.42 -2.77 -12.24
C HIS A 38 5.16 -1.27 -12.43
N PRO A 39 5.28 -0.72 -13.65
CA PRO A 39 5.19 0.73 -13.88
C PRO A 39 3.83 1.32 -13.49
N SER A 40 2.74 0.55 -13.59
CA SER A 40 1.40 1.00 -13.17
C SER A 40 1.22 1.15 -11.66
N LEU A 41 2.18 0.71 -10.83
CA LEU A 41 2.15 0.96 -9.40
C LEU A 41 2.58 2.39 -9.05
N HIS A 42 3.25 3.08 -9.99
CA HIS A 42 3.64 4.50 -9.87
C HIS A 42 4.24 4.87 -8.50
N PHE A 43 5.13 4.02 -7.96
CA PHE A 43 5.77 4.31 -6.67
C PHE A 43 6.57 5.61 -6.76
N LYS A 44 6.23 6.54 -5.87
CA LYS A 44 7.01 7.75 -5.63
C LYS A 44 7.81 7.54 -4.35
N LYS A 45 9.14 7.65 -4.44
CA LYS A 45 9.99 7.74 -3.26
C LYS A 45 9.65 9.04 -2.54
N ILE A 46 9.19 8.93 -1.30
CA ILE A 46 8.97 10.10 -0.45
C ILE A 46 10.24 10.29 0.37
N GLU A 47 10.86 11.44 0.25
CA GLU A 47 11.97 11.86 1.10
C GLU A 47 11.38 12.53 2.35
N GLY A 48 11.78 12.08 3.53
CA GLY A 48 11.28 12.58 4.81
C GLY A 48 10.27 11.66 5.49
N PHE A 49 10.78 10.71 6.25
CA PHE A 49 10.31 10.52 7.61
C PHE A 49 11.59 10.65 8.43
N ASN A 50 11.76 11.76 9.15
CA ASN A 50 12.94 11.96 9.99
C ASN A 50 13.20 10.67 10.77
N ASP A 51 14.44 10.22 10.73
CA ASP A 51 15.00 9.14 11.52
C ASP A 51 14.42 9.18 12.93
N VAL A 52 13.46 8.30 13.21
CA VAL A 52 13.06 7.99 14.58
C VAL A 52 14.01 6.91 15.06
N GLU A 53 15.24 7.33 15.36
CA GLU A 53 16.12 6.67 16.34
C GLU A 53 16.71 7.72 17.27
#